data_AF-A0A1Y2JT42-F1
#
_entry.id   AF-A0A1Y2JT42-F1
#
_cell.length_a   1.000
_cell.length_b   1.000
_cell.length_c   1.000
_cell.angle_alpha   90.00
_cell.angle_beta   90.00
_cell.angle_gamma   90.00
#
_symmetry.space_group_name_H-M   'P 1'
#
loop_
_entity.id
_entity.type
_entity.pdbx_description
1 polymer ?
#
loop_
_entity_poly.entity_id
_entity_poly.type
_entity_poly.pdbx_seq_one_letter_code
_entity_poly.pdbx_strand_id
1 'polypeptide(L)'
;MPPVYHPPRPPGAKAVQEGVRKAAAEVKLTGGLETSAVRPTDHGPGAYFVCLRQGAGPSDRHPAYSVFFDDDAYKGVQSSVILDTCEAQPWIPFN
;
A
#
# COMPACT_ATOMS: atom_id res chain seq x y z
N MET A 1 -9.56 -6.50 33.72
CA MET A 1 -8.60 -5.50 33.21
C MET A 1 -8.99 -5.16 31.79
N PRO A 2 -9.10 -3.88 31.40
CA PRO A 2 -9.22 -3.54 29.99
C PRO A 2 -7.93 -3.94 29.25
N PRO A 3 -8.01 -4.34 27.97
CA PRO A 3 -6.82 -4.63 27.18
C PRO A 3 -5.94 -3.37 27.11
N VAL A 4 -4.64 -3.56 27.35
CA VAL A 4 -3.65 -2.49 27.18
C VAL A 4 -3.56 -2.19 25.69
N TYR A 5 -3.87 -0.96 25.30
CA TYR A 5 -3.74 -0.53 23.91
C TYR A 5 -2.26 -0.44 23.54
N HIS A 6 -1.87 -1.20 22.52
CA HIS A 6 -0.57 -1.08 21.88
C HIS A 6 -0.78 -0.46 20.50
N PRO A 7 -0.26 0.75 20.24
CA PRO A 7 -0.32 1.33 18.90
C PRO A 7 0.35 0.38 17.90
N PRO A 8 -0.25 0.14 16.72
CA PRO A 8 0.41 -0.60 15.66
C PRO A 8 1.74 0.06 15.29
N ARG A 9 2.72 -0.75 14.90
CA ARG A 9 4.04 -0.31 14.41
C ARG A 9 4.10 -0.41 12.88
N PRO A 10 5.05 0.29 12.22
CA PRO A 10 5.20 0.18 10.77
C PRO A 10 5.53 -1.26 10.34
N PRO A 11 5.01 -1.73 9.19
CA PRO A 11 5.38 -3.03 8.63
C PRO A 11 6.87 -3.11 8.31
N GLY A 12 7.45 -4.29 8.49
CA GLY A 12 8.78 -4.62 8.01
C GLY A 12 8.83 -4.77 6.49
N ALA A 13 10.03 -4.67 5.92
CA ALA A 13 10.23 -4.72 4.46
C ALA A 13 9.68 -6.01 3.82
N LYS A 14 9.81 -7.16 4.50
CA LYS A 14 9.26 -8.44 4.03
C LYS A 14 7.73 -8.42 3.98
N ALA A 15 7.08 -7.90 5.03
CA ALA A 15 5.62 -7.79 5.10
C ALA A 15 5.08 -6.86 4.01
N VAL A 16 5.77 -5.73 3.77
CA VAL A 16 5.44 -4.84 2.65
C VAL A 16 5.55 -5.58 1.32
N GLN A 17 6.62 -6.35 1.11
CA GLN A 17 6.80 -7.07 -0.16
C GLN A 17 5.71 -8.13 -0.39
N GLU A 18 5.37 -8.92 0.63
CA GLU A 18 4.32 -9.93 0.54
C GLU A 18 2.93 -9.28 0.37
N GLY A 19 2.65 -8.22 1.13
CA GLY A 19 1.39 -7.48 1.06
C GLY A 19 1.18 -6.79 -0.29
N VAL A 20 2.22 -6.18 -0.87
CA VAL A 20 2.15 -5.56 -2.20
C VAL A 20 1.90 -6.60 -3.29
N ARG A 21 2.58 -7.75 -3.26
CA ARG A 21 2.34 -8.83 -4.22
C ARG A 21 0.91 -9.35 -4.13
N LYS A 22 0.41 -9.51 -2.90
CA LYS A 22 -0.98 -9.93 -2.65
C LYS A 22 -1.98 -8.90 -3.17
N ALA A 23 -1.80 -7.63 -2.83
CA ALA A 23 -2.64 -6.53 -3.31
C ALA A 23 -2.67 -6.45 -4.84
N ALA A 24 -1.50 -6.53 -5.49
CA ALA A 24 -1.39 -6.53 -6.95
C ALA A 24 -2.17 -7.67 -7.59
N ALA A 25 -2.16 -8.87 -7.00
CA ALA A 25 -2.96 -9.99 -7.45
C ALA A 25 -4.47 -9.76 -7.24
N GLU A 26 -4.87 -9.21 -6.08
CA GLU A 26 -6.27 -8.89 -5.76
C GLU A 26 -6.87 -7.86 -6.73
N VAL A 27 -6.12 -6.81 -7.07
CA VAL A 27 -6.54 -5.76 -8.01
C VAL A 27 -6.12 -6.02 -9.47
N LYS A 28 -5.57 -7.21 -9.74
CA LYS A 28 -5.21 -7.70 -11.09
C LYS A 28 -4.24 -6.76 -11.84
N LEU A 29 -3.28 -6.17 -11.15
CA LEU A 29 -2.20 -5.43 -11.80
C LEU A 29 -1.31 -6.41 -12.56
N THR A 30 -1.02 -6.09 -13.82
CA THR A 30 -0.23 -6.97 -14.69
C THR A 30 0.96 -6.19 -15.24
N GLY A 31 2.18 -6.59 -14.86
CA GLY A 31 3.41 -5.95 -15.31
C GLY A 31 4.32 -5.48 -14.17
N GLY A 32 5.24 -4.57 -14.48
CA GLY A 32 6.10 -3.94 -13.48
C GLY A 32 5.25 -3.20 -12.46
N LEU A 33 5.57 -3.36 -11.18
CA LEU A 33 4.89 -2.65 -10.09
C LEU A 33 5.76 -1.50 -9.61
N GLU A 34 5.12 -0.45 -9.11
CA GLU A 34 5.80 0.64 -8.42
C GLU A 34 5.13 0.89 -7.08
N THR A 35 5.94 1.23 -6.07
CA THR A 35 5.45 1.52 -4.72
C THR A 35 5.98 2.83 -4.17
N SER A 36 5.33 3.35 -3.14
CA SER A 36 5.88 4.43 -2.30
C SER A 36 6.56 3.90 -1.04
N ALA A 37 7.18 4.80 -0.28
CA ALA A 37 7.52 4.53 1.11
C ALA A 37 6.28 4.25 1.97
N VAL A 38 6.48 3.53 3.08
CA VAL A 38 5.49 3.29 4.13
C VAL A 38 5.14 4.60 4.82
N ARG A 39 3.84 4.87 4.98
CA ARG A 39 3.33 6.05 5.70
C ARG A 39 2.25 5.65 6.70
N PRO A 40 2.12 6.36 7.83
CA PRO A 40 0.96 6.20 8.70
C PRO A 40 -0.30 6.78 8.04
N THR A 41 -1.46 6.31 8.45
CA THR A 41 -2.77 6.85 8.05
C THR A 41 -3.79 6.63 9.15
N ASP A 42 -4.70 7.60 9.29
CA ASP A 42 -5.89 7.49 10.14
C ASP A 42 -7.13 7.06 9.32
N HIS A 43 -6.92 6.68 8.06
CA HIS A 43 -7.94 6.30 7.11
C HIS A 43 -7.72 4.88 6.59
N GLY A 44 -8.82 4.17 6.34
CA GLY A 44 -8.78 2.81 5.79
C GLY A 44 -8.65 1.71 6.85
N PRO A 45 -8.41 0.46 6.42
CA PRO A 45 -8.45 -0.72 7.27
C PRO A 45 -7.18 -1.00 8.09
N GLY A 46 -6.15 -0.15 8.02
CA GLY A 46 -4.92 -0.31 8.79
C GLY A 46 -4.25 1.03 9.10
N ALA A 47 -3.40 1.05 10.12
CA ALA A 47 -2.72 2.24 10.63
C ALA A 47 -1.53 2.70 9.76
N TYR A 48 -1.05 1.82 8.86
CA TYR A 48 0.00 2.11 7.90
C TYR A 48 -0.41 1.71 6.50
N PHE A 49 0.17 2.37 5.50
CA PHE A 49 -0.04 1.99 4.12
C PHE A 49 1.17 2.28 3.22
N VAL A 50 1.21 1.62 2.07
CA VAL A 50 2.02 2.02 0.91
C VAL A 50 1.11 2.28 -0.28
N CYS A 51 1.54 3.15 -1.18
CA CYS A 51 0.93 3.27 -2.48
C CYS A 51 1.45 2.18 -3.41
N LEU A 52 0.58 1.68 -4.27
CA LEU A 52 0.86 0.68 -5.28
C LEU A 52 0.25 1.14 -6.59
N ARG A 53 1.01 1.08 -7.68
CA ARG A 53 0.48 1.21 -9.03
C ARG A 53 1.20 0.26 -9.98
N GLN A 54 0.62 0.09 -11.16
CA GLN A 54 1.32 -0.49 -12.28
C GLN A 54 2.31 0.54 -12.86
N GLY A 55 3.53 0.10 -13.12
CA GLY A 55 4.61 0.90 -13.68
C GLY A 55 4.31 1.32 -15.12
N ALA A 56 4.86 2.47 -15.50
CA ALA A 56 4.52 3.17 -16.75
C ALA A 56 4.82 2.34 -18.01
N GLY A 57 3.75 1.96 -18.73
CA GLY A 57 3.76 1.83 -20.18
C GLY A 57 3.43 3.19 -20.85
N PRO A 58 3.54 3.31 -22.19
CA PRO A 58 3.51 4.60 -22.91
C PRO A 58 2.18 5.37 -22.90
N SER A 59 1.12 4.86 -22.25
CA SER A 59 -0.16 5.55 -22.14
C SER A 59 -0.72 5.45 -20.73
N ASP A 60 -1.20 6.61 -20.28
CA ASP A 60 -2.21 6.84 -19.25
C ASP A 60 -1.90 6.54 -17.78
N ARG A 61 -2.42 7.46 -16.97
CA ARG A 61 -2.46 7.40 -15.50
C ARG A 61 -2.98 6.04 -15.05
N HIS A 62 -2.09 5.19 -14.57
CA HIS A 62 -2.50 3.93 -13.96
C HIS A 62 -3.13 4.24 -12.60
N PRO A 63 -4.29 3.63 -12.26
CA PRO A 63 -4.92 3.86 -10.97
C PRO A 63 -3.95 3.48 -9.84
N ALA A 64 -3.73 4.41 -8.90
CA ALA A 64 -3.04 4.10 -7.67
C ALA A 64 -3.95 3.43 -6.66
N TYR A 65 -3.37 2.54 -5.87
CA TYR A 65 -4.00 1.79 -4.80
C TYR A 65 -3.25 2.01 -3.49
N SER A 66 -3.98 2.01 -2.38
CA SER A 66 -3.45 2.06 -1.02
C SER A 66 -3.47 0.64 -0.48
N VAL A 67 -2.31 0.14 -0.05
CA VAL A 67 -2.13 -1.19 0.54
C VAL A 67 -1.89 -1.02 2.03
N PHE A 68 -2.80 -1.52 2.86
CA PHE A 68 -2.86 -1.22 4.29
C PHE A 68 -2.28 -2.34 5.16
N PHE A 69 -1.72 -1.95 6.30
CA PHE A 69 -1.06 -2.81 7.27
C PHE A 69 -1.36 -2.34 8.71
N ASP A 70 -1.42 -3.30 9.63
CA ASP A 70 -1.11 -3.07 11.06
C ASP A 70 0.04 -3.99 11.41
N ASP A 71 1.13 -3.44 11.94
CA ASP A 71 2.36 -4.21 12.16
C ASP A 71 2.78 -4.90 10.84
N ASP A 72 3.07 -6.20 10.87
CA ASP A 72 3.41 -7.01 9.69
C ASP A 72 2.18 -7.66 9.03
N ALA A 73 0.95 -7.31 9.48
CA ALA A 73 -0.28 -7.92 8.98
C ALA A 73 -0.91 -7.08 7.86
N TYR A 74 -1.06 -7.67 6.67
CA TYR A 74 -1.85 -7.11 5.56
C TYR A 74 -3.33 -6.96 5.96
N LYS A 75 -3.88 -5.77 5.73
CA LYS A 75 -5.28 -5.42 6.08
C LYS A 75 -6.18 -5.22 4.88
N GLY A 76 -5.63 -5.00 3.69
CA GLY A 76 -6.40 -4.88 2.47
C GLY A 76 -5.78 -3.92 1.46
N VAL A 77 -6.44 -3.81 0.32
CA VAL A 77 -6.13 -2.87 -0.75
C VAL A 77 -7.38 -2.09 -1.13
N GLN A 78 -7.23 -0.78 -1.38
CA GLN A 78 -8.31 0.07 -1.87
C GLN A 78 -7.79 1.03 -2.95
N SER A 79 -8.66 1.50 -3.83
CA SER A 79 -8.29 2.52 -4.81
C SER A 79 -8.04 3.87 -4.11
N SER A 80 -6.92 4.52 -4.43
CA SER A 80 -6.49 5.78 -3.79
C SER A 80 -7.15 7.01 -4.41
N VAL A 81 -8.46 6.95 -4.66
CA VAL A 81 -9.16 7.91 -5.55
C VAL A 81 -9.05 9.35 -5.06
N ILE A 82 -8.98 9.60 -3.74
CA ILE A 82 -8.91 10.97 -3.18
C ILE A 82 -8.12 11.06 -1.85
N LEU A 83 -8.08 9.99 -1.04
CA LEU A 83 -7.76 10.12 0.40
C LEU A 83 -6.28 10.02 0.79
N ASP A 84 -5.39 9.49 -0.07
CA ASP A 84 -4.03 9.12 0.36
C ASP A 84 -2.90 9.81 -0.43
N THR A 85 -3.24 10.73 -1.34
CA THR A 85 -2.28 11.43 -2.22
C THR A 85 -1.28 10.51 -2.92
N CYS A 86 -1.68 9.26 -3.19
CA CYS A 86 -0.79 8.28 -3.84
C CYS A 86 -0.31 8.75 -5.20
N GLU A 87 -1.18 9.40 -5.98
CA GLU A 87 -0.87 9.97 -7.30
C GLU A 87 0.36 10.91 -7.31
N ALA A 88 0.64 11.59 -6.19
CA ALA A 88 1.72 12.57 -6.07
C ALA A 88 2.99 12.03 -5.39
N GLN A 89 3.05 10.73 -5.08
CA GLN A 89 4.19 10.15 -4.37
C GLN A 89 5.42 9.96 -5.26
N PRO A 90 6.64 9.98 -4.69
CA PRO A 90 7.81 9.47 -5.36
C PRO A 90 7.66 7.94 -5.52
N TRP A 91 7.56 7.50 -6.77
CA TRP A 91 7.38 6.10 -7.13
C TRP A 91 8.73 5.40 -7.28
N ILE A 92 8.83 4.21 -6.69
CA ILE A 92 10.03 3.37 -6.73
C ILE A 92 9.66 2.04 -7.40
N PRO A 93 10.43 1.55 -8.37
CA PRO A 93 10.23 0.22 -8.93
C PRO A 93 10.21 -0.85 -7.84
N PHE A 94 9.20 -1.71 -7.89
CA PHE A 94 9.01 -2.80 -6.96
C PHE A 94 9.53 -4.11 -7.57
N ASN A 95 10.53 -4.71 -6.92
CA ASN A 95 11.23 -5.92 -7.38
C ASN A 95 10.92 -7.14 -6.48
#